data_AF-A0A939UG92-F1
#
_entry.id   AF-A0A939UG92-F1
#
_cell.length_a   1.000
_cell.length_b   1.000
_cell.length_c   1.000
_cell.angle_alpha   90.00
_cell.angle_beta   90.00
_cell.angle_gamma   90.00
#
_symmetry.space_group_name_H-M   'P 1'
#
loop_
_entity.id
_entity.type
_entity.pdbx_description
1 polymer ?
#
loop_
_entity_poly.entity_id
_entity_poly.type
_entity_poly.pdbx_seq_one_letter_code
_entity_poly.pdbx_strand_id
1 'polypeptide(L)'
;MIQENKLTQQYSKDAAMASCDFRGEKCNFYGLLKHMSSTDREERKEAFEAWAKLYESISDKLDATYDKLVALRVKKAKALGFDNFIDYIYLARQRYDYNAEDAARFRDQVRDEIVPLCNKLFQEQAERIGVDKLRFYDEDLVFPDGNANPKGTREELVQKALEMYKAMSPETGEFFSFMVENELFDLETRPGKHMGGYCTFLPSYKAPFIFSNFNGTPADVDVLTHEAGHAFEAYVCSRTQPLLDFVWSTSEINEIHSMSMEHFAYPYIGGFVGEENADKYRYGHLVGAVTCIPYLVAVDEFQHRVFENPTMSAKDRRAVWHKIEEIYLPWRDYDGNQFLEEGGFWMQKQHIFLYPFYYIDYALAGVCAFQFYAKERKDHESAWADYLRLCKAGGSKGYFDLLKLANLDNPFEPDTVGKVVKSVEEALDELHAKL
;
A
#
# COMPACT_ATOMS: atom_id res chain seq x y z
N MET A 1 -4.04 2.89 -26.37
CA MET A 1 -5.00 3.37 -25.36
C MET A 1 -6.24 2.49 -25.29
N ILE A 2 -7.16 2.47 -26.27
CA ILE A 2 -8.40 1.66 -26.19
C ILE A 2 -8.14 0.17 -25.93
N GLN A 3 -7.19 -0.45 -26.64
CA GLN A 3 -6.86 -1.87 -26.44
C GLN A 3 -6.27 -2.16 -25.05
N GLU A 4 -5.42 -1.26 -24.54
CA GLU A 4 -4.81 -1.39 -23.21
C GLU A 4 -5.91 -1.31 -22.13
N ASN A 5 -6.80 -0.32 -22.23
CA ASN A 5 -7.93 -0.16 -21.30
C ASN A 5 -8.88 -1.37 -21.31
N LYS A 6 -9.11 -2.00 -22.47
CA LYS A 6 -9.92 -3.22 -22.55
C LYS A 6 -9.27 -4.40 -21.81
N LEU A 7 -7.94 -4.53 -21.89
CA LEU A 7 -7.20 -5.59 -21.21
C LEU A 7 -7.15 -5.36 -19.69
N THR A 8 -6.94 -4.12 -19.25
CA THR A 8 -6.97 -3.81 -17.80
C THR A 8 -8.36 -4.01 -17.22
N GLN A 9 -9.43 -3.61 -17.93
CA GLN A 9 -10.81 -3.92 -17.53
C GLN A 9 -11.10 -5.42 -17.53
N GLN A 10 -10.53 -6.18 -18.47
CA GLN A 10 -10.67 -7.63 -18.50
C GLN A 10 -10.06 -8.27 -17.26
N TYR A 11 -8.84 -7.86 -16.86
CA TYR A 11 -8.23 -8.27 -15.60
C TYR A 11 -9.16 -7.97 -14.41
N SER A 12 -9.62 -6.72 -14.28
CA SER A 12 -10.49 -6.31 -13.16
C SER A 12 -11.77 -7.14 -13.09
N LYS A 13 -12.37 -7.45 -14.24
CA LYS A 13 -13.57 -8.27 -14.33
C LYS A 13 -13.29 -9.72 -13.93
N ASP A 14 -12.24 -10.34 -14.47
CA ASP A 14 -11.91 -11.74 -14.18
C ASP A 14 -11.57 -11.94 -12.70
N ALA A 15 -10.80 -11.02 -12.10
CA ALA A 15 -10.49 -11.03 -10.69
C ALA A 15 -11.74 -10.80 -9.81
N ALA A 16 -12.60 -9.84 -10.14
CA ALA A 16 -13.80 -9.54 -9.36
C ALA A 16 -14.89 -10.63 -9.45
N MET A 17 -14.96 -11.37 -10.57
CA MET A 17 -15.91 -12.46 -10.75
C MET A 17 -15.46 -13.77 -10.10
N ALA A 18 -14.17 -13.90 -9.76
CA ALA A 18 -13.63 -15.08 -9.12
C ALA A 18 -14.22 -15.23 -7.71
N SER A 19 -14.70 -16.42 -7.41
CA SER A 19 -15.32 -16.75 -6.13
C SER A 19 -15.12 -18.23 -5.81
N CYS A 20 -15.22 -18.56 -4.53
CA CYS A 20 -15.18 -19.92 -3.99
C CYS A 20 -16.28 -20.08 -2.95
N ASP A 21 -16.67 -21.32 -2.67
CA ASP A 21 -17.51 -21.65 -1.52
C ASP A 21 -16.59 -21.88 -0.32
N PHE A 22 -16.78 -21.09 0.74
CA PHE A 22 -15.99 -21.16 1.96
C PHE A 22 -16.93 -21.22 3.17
N ARG A 23 -16.86 -22.32 3.94
CA ARG A 23 -17.69 -22.56 5.14
C ARG A 23 -19.19 -22.28 4.94
N GLY A 24 -19.73 -22.59 3.75
CA GLY A 24 -21.15 -22.41 3.40
C GLY A 24 -21.52 -21.02 2.87
N GLU A 25 -20.55 -20.10 2.78
CA GLU A 25 -20.70 -18.77 2.19
C GLU A 25 -20.00 -18.72 0.83
N LYS A 26 -20.57 -17.97 -0.13
CA LYS A 26 -19.89 -17.69 -1.39
C LYS A 26 -18.99 -16.47 -1.22
N CYS A 27 -17.68 -16.69 -1.23
CA CYS A 27 -16.68 -15.66 -0.98
C CYS A 27 -15.92 -15.30 -2.25
N ASN A 28 -15.76 -13.99 -2.51
CA ASN A 28 -14.69 -13.47 -3.36
C ASN A 28 -13.42 -13.24 -2.50
N PHE A 29 -12.37 -12.64 -3.08
CA PHE A 29 -11.15 -12.29 -2.33
C PHE A 29 -11.44 -11.53 -1.02
N TYR A 30 -12.22 -10.44 -1.08
CA TYR A 30 -12.55 -9.64 0.11
C TYR A 30 -13.36 -10.41 1.15
N GLY A 31 -14.23 -11.32 0.71
CA GLY A 31 -14.98 -12.21 1.59
C GLY A 31 -14.09 -13.18 2.37
N LEU A 32 -12.90 -13.52 1.85
CA LEU A 32 -11.93 -14.37 2.53
C LEU A 32 -11.06 -13.63 3.55
N LEU A 33 -10.88 -12.31 3.42
CA LEU A 33 -9.97 -11.52 4.28
C LEU A 33 -10.28 -11.65 5.78
N LYS A 34 -11.57 -11.68 6.14
CA LYS A 34 -11.99 -11.86 7.54
C LYS A 34 -11.57 -13.23 8.11
N HIS A 35 -11.49 -14.26 7.27
CA HIS A 35 -11.11 -15.61 7.66
C HIS A 35 -9.58 -15.78 7.66
N MET A 36 -8.89 -15.08 6.75
CA MET A 36 -7.42 -15.02 6.69
C MET A 36 -6.79 -14.40 7.94
N SER A 37 -7.53 -13.58 8.68
CA SER A 37 -7.10 -12.98 9.95
C SER A 37 -7.74 -13.63 11.19
N SER A 38 -8.41 -14.78 11.05
CA SER A 38 -9.03 -15.50 12.17
C SER A 38 -8.00 -15.90 13.24
N THR A 39 -8.39 -15.92 14.50
CA THR A 39 -7.54 -16.46 15.57
C THR A 39 -7.43 -18.00 15.50
N ASP A 40 -8.37 -18.66 14.83
CA ASP A 40 -8.30 -20.09 14.51
C ASP A 40 -7.32 -20.31 13.34
N ARG A 41 -6.18 -20.96 13.63
CA ARG A 41 -5.14 -21.24 12.63
C ARG A 41 -5.61 -22.15 11.50
N GLU A 42 -6.48 -23.11 11.79
CA GLU A 42 -7.03 -23.98 10.75
C GLU A 42 -7.97 -23.20 9.82
N GLU A 43 -8.78 -22.29 10.36
CA GLU A 43 -9.59 -21.38 9.54
C GLU A 43 -8.73 -20.49 8.63
N ARG A 44 -7.65 -19.91 9.16
CA ARG A 44 -6.72 -19.12 8.34
C ARG A 44 -6.13 -19.96 7.22
N LYS A 45 -5.64 -21.15 7.53
CA LYS A 45 -5.08 -22.09 6.55
C LYS A 45 -6.09 -22.44 5.47
N GLU A 46 -7.30 -22.85 5.85
CA GLU A 46 -8.39 -23.14 4.91
C GLU A 46 -8.68 -21.95 4.00
N ALA A 47 -8.73 -20.72 4.54
CA ALA A 47 -9.05 -19.51 3.80
C ALA A 47 -7.96 -19.16 2.77
N PHE A 48 -6.70 -19.27 3.16
CA PHE A 48 -5.55 -19.04 2.28
C PHE A 48 -5.39 -20.12 1.21
N GLU A 49 -5.71 -21.38 1.52
CA GLU A 49 -5.77 -22.45 0.51
C GLU A 49 -6.92 -22.24 -0.49
N ALA A 50 -8.09 -21.82 -0.01
CA ALA A 50 -9.24 -21.49 -0.86
C ALA A 50 -8.90 -20.31 -1.79
N TRP A 51 -8.19 -19.32 -1.27
CA TRP A 51 -7.68 -18.19 -2.04
C TRP A 51 -6.68 -18.61 -3.13
N ALA A 52 -5.71 -19.46 -2.79
CA ALA A 52 -4.74 -19.96 -3.75
C ALA A 52 -5.45 -20.72 -4.89
N LYS A 53 -6.39 -21.61 -4.55
CA LYS A 53 -7.22 -22.35 -5.54
C LYS A 53 -8.07 -21.41 -6.40
N LEU A 54 -8.62 -20.35 -5.82
CA LEU A 54 -9.40 -19.34 -6.55
C LEU A 54 -8.53 -18.68 -7.62
N TYR A 55 -7.33 -18.21 -7.28
CA TYR A 55 -6.43 -17.58 -8.24
C TYR A 55 -5.84 -18.57 -9.25
N GLU A 56 -5.51 -19.78 -8.81
CA GLU A 56 -5.08 -20.87 -9.69
C GLU A 56 -6.13 -21.14 -10.78
N SER A 57 -7.42 -21.18 -10.42
CA SER A 57 -8.53 -21.45 -11.34
C SER A 57 -8.72 -20.41 -12.46
N ILE A 58 -8.21 -19.19 -12.26
CA ILE A 58 -8.25 -18.10 -13.24
C ILE A 58 -6.88 -17.76 -13.82
N SER A 59 -5.81 -18.43 -13.37
CA SER A 59 -4.43 -18.03 -13.66
C SER A 59 -4.11 -17.99 -15.15
N ASP A 60 -4.58 -18.96 -15.94
CA ASP A 60 -4.42 -18.97 -17.40
C ASP A 60 -5.02 -17.73 -18.09
N LYS A 61 -6.15 -17.21 -17.58
CA LYS A 61 -6.79 -16.00 -18.12
C LYS A 61 -5.98 -14.76 -17.77
N LEU A 62 -5.46 -14.69 -16.54
CA LEU A 62 -4.64 -13.58 -16.07
C LEU A 62 -3.31 -13.55 -16.83
N ASP A 63 -2.65 -14.69 -16.99
CA ASP A 63 -1.42 -14.83 -17.78
C ASP A 63 -1.62 -14.40 -19.23
N ALA A 64 -2.67 -14.90 -19.89
CA ALA A 64 -2.99 -14.52 -21.26
C ALA A 64 -3.33 -13.02 -21.40
N THR A 65 -3.88 -12.40 -20.35
CA THR A 65 -4.13 -10.95 -20.30
C THR A 65 -2.81 -10.19 -20.15
N TYR A 66 -1.92 -10.65 -19.27
CA TYR A 66 -0.62 -10.02 -19.04
C TYR A 66 0.29 -10.13 -20.26
N ASP A 67 0.31 -11.26 -20.96
CA ASP A 67 1.01 -11.45 -22.23
C ASP A 67 0.64 -10.36 -23.25
N LYS A 68 -0.66 -10.12 -23.41
CA LYS A 68 -1.18 -9.10 -24.33
C LYS A 68 -0.81 -7.70 -23.86
N LEU A 69 -0.84 -7.43 -22.56
CA LEU A 69 -0.45 -6.14 -21.98
C LEU A 69 1.04 -5.85 -22.23
N VAL A 70 1.93 -6.79 -21.93
CA VAL A 70 3.38 -6.65 -22.13
C VAL A 70 3.68 -6.36 -23.60
N ALA A 71 3.16 -7.18 -24.53
CA ALA A 71 3.37 -6.99 -25.96
C ALA A 71 2.84 -5.63 -26.46
N LEU A 72 1.64 -5.22 -25.99
CA LEU A 72 1.05 -3.94 -26.37
C LEU A 72 1.84 -2.75 -25.83
N ARG A 73 2.32 -2.83 -24.59
CA ARG A 73 3.13 -1.81 -23.92
C ARG A 73 4.48 -1.61 -24.60
N VAL A 74 5.17 -2.70 -24.93
CA VAL A 74 6.42 -2.67 -25.72
C VAL A 74 6.18 -2.05 -27.09
N LYS A 75 5.10 -2.44 -27.78
CA LYS A 75 4.73 -1.83 -29.07
C LYS A 75 4.46 -0.33 -28.96
N LYS A 76 3.78 0.09 -27.89
CA LYS A 76 3.47 1.51 -27.60
C LYS A 76 4.76 2.32 -27.39
N ALA A 77 5.68 1.83 -26.58
CA ALA A 77 6.98 2.48 -26.34
C ALA A 77 7.78 2.65 -27.66
N LYS A 78 7.91 1.58 -28.45
CA LYS A 78 8.59 1.63 -29.74
C LYS A 78 7.94 2.61 -30.73
N ALA A 79 6.60 2.64 -30.77
CA ALA A 79 5.87 3.57 -31.64
C ALA A 79 6.09 5.05 -31.25
N LEU A 80 6.46 5.31 -29.99
CA LEU A 80 6.78 6.63 -29.48
C LEU A 80 8.30 6.95 -29.52
N GLY A 81 9.11 6.06 -30.10
CA GLY A 81 10.54 6.26 -30.29
C GLY A 81 11.43 5.82 -29.12
N PHE A 82 10.90 5.06 -28.15
CA PHE A 82 11.68 4.51 -27.05
C PHE A 82 12.22 3.12 -27.40
N ASP A 83 13.44 2.83 -26.95
CA ASP A 83 14.08 1.52 -27.15
C ASP A 83 13.41 0.41 -26.34
N ASN A 84 12.94 0.75 -25.14
CA ASN A 84 12.30 -0.18 -24.21
C ASN A 84 11.09 0.48 -23.52
N PHE A 85 10.28 -0.33 -22.83
CA PHE A 85 9.09 0.16 -22.12
C PHE A 85 9.44 0.88 -20.81
N ILE A 86 10.57 0.57 -20.19
CA ILE A 86 11.01 1.12 -18.89
C ILE A 86 11.27 2.63 -19.02
N ASP A 87 12.05 3.06 -20.01
CA ASP A 87 12.32 4.49 -20.24
C ASP A 87 11.02 5.25 -20.56
N TYR A 88 10.16 4.64 -21.38
CA TYR A 88 8.85 5.22 -21.70
C TYR A 88 7.98 5.40 -20.45
N ILE A 89 7.86 4.36 -19.62
CA ILE A 89 6.93 4.39 -18.48
C ILE A 89 7.43 5.29 -17.36
N TYR A 90 8.74 5.40 -17.14
CA TYR A 90 9.31 6.37 -16.19
C TYR A 90 8.94 7.80 -16.62
N LEU A 91 9.13 8.14 -17.91
CA LEU A 91 8.74 9.45 -18.42
C LEU A 91 7.22 9.66 -18.40
N ALA A 92 6.43 8.65 -18.78
CA ALA A 92 4.97 8.73 -18.77
C ALA A 92 4.37 8.86 -17.36
N ARG A 93 5.11 8.42 -16.33
CA ARG A 93 4.81 8.65 -14.91
C ARG A 93 5.42 9.96 -14.38
N GLN A 94 5.98 10.79 -15.26
CA GLN A 94 6.54 12.10 -14.93
C GLN A 94 7.74 12.05 -13.96
N ARG A 95 8.51 10.95 -14.00
CA ARG A 95 9.74 10.79 -13.21
C ARG A 95 10.88 11.50 -13.92
N TYR A 96 11.03 12.80 -13.65
CA TYR A 96 12.06 13.63 -14.27
C TYR A 96 13.36 13.68 -13.47
N ASP A 97 13.29 13.42 -12.16
CA ASP A 97 14.41 13.62 -11.23
C ASP A 97 15.17 12.33 -10.89
N TYR A 98 14.60 11.15 -11.18
CA TYR A 98 15.25 9.86 -10.95
C TYR A 98 14.90 8.84 -12.05
N ASN A 99 15.70 7.79 -12.15
CA ASN A 99 15.63 6.77 -13.19
C ASN A 99 15.62 5.33 -12.64
N ALA A 100 15.73 4.34 -13.53
CA ALA A 100 15.72 2.92 -13.18
C ALA A 100 16.94 2.48 -12.34
N GLU A 101 18.10 3.11 -12.53
CA GLU A 101 19.31 2.84 -11.74
C GLU A 101 19.14 3.36 -10.31
N ASP A 102 18.52 4.52 -10.13
CA ASP A 102 18.19 5.06 -8.80
C ASP A 102 17.23 4.13 -8.06
N ALA A 103 16.18 3.65 -8.76
CA ALA A 103 15.27 2.65 -8.22
C ALA A 103 16.00 1.35 -7.84
N ALA A 104 16.92 0.87 -8.69
CA ALA A 104 17.72 -0.32 -8.38
C ALA A 104 18.58 -0.15 -7.11
N ARG A 105 19.26 0.99 -6.96
CA ARG A 105 20.03 1.30 -5.72
C ARG A 105 19.13 1.36 -4.50
N PHE A 106 17.92 1.90 -4.63
CA PHE A 106 16.94 1.86 -3.55
C PHE A 106 16.51 0.44 -3.20
N ARG A 107 16.25 -0.42 -4.20
CA ARG A 107 15.93 -1.84 -3.97
C ARG A 107 17.06 -2.58 -3.27
N ASP A 108 18.32 -2.26 -3.58
CA ASP A 108 19.49 -2.80 -2.88
C ASP A 108 19.49 -2.38 -1.40
N GLN A 109 19.25 -1.11 -1.10
CA GLN A 109 19.13 -0.65 0.29
C GLN A 109 18.00 -1.34 1.05
N VAL A 110 16.84 -1.54 0.41
CA VAL A 110 15.71 -2.28 1.04
C VAL A 110 16.11 -3.73 1.33
N ARG A 111 16.79 -4.41 0.41
CA ARG A 111 17.31 -5.76 0.63
C ARG A 111 18.29 -5.80 1.80
N ASP A 112 19.18 -4.82 1.88
CA ASP A 112 20.30 -4.87 2.84
C ASP A 112 19.88 -4.39 4.25
N GLU A 113 18.93 -3.46 4.34
CA GLU A 113 18.55 -2.81 5.61
C GLU A 113 17.17 -3.25 6.14
N ILE A 114 16.16 -3.39 5.26
CA ILE A 114 14.77 -3.65 5.69
C ILE A 114 14.46 -5.15 5.76
N VAL A 115 14.93 -5.96 4.81
CA VAL A 115 14.70 -7.42 4.81
C VAL A 115 15.21 -8.10 6.09
N PRO A 116 16.40 -7.76 6.64
CA PRO A 116 16.84 -8.31 7.92
C PRO A 116 15.93 -7.95 9.09
N LEU A 117 15.44 -6.70 9.16
CA LEU A 117 14.47 -6.28 10.18
C LEU A 117 13.17 -7.08 10.04
N CYS A 118 12.66 -7.25 8.82
CA CYS A 118 11.43 -8.01 8.59
C CYS A 118 11.58 -9.49 9.01
N ASN A 119 12.73 -10.12 8.71
CA ASN A 119 13.03 -11.47 9.19
C ASN A 119 12.96 -11.56 10.73
N LYS A 120 13.57 -10.60 11.43
CA LYS A 120 13.51 -10.51 12.91
C LYS A 120 12.06 -10.40 13.39
N LEU A 121 11.28 -9.46 12.81
CA LEU A 121 9.89 -9.23 13.20
C LEU A 121 8.99 -10.45 12.97
N PHE A 122 9.17 -11.18 11.86
CA PHE A 122 8.40 -12.40 11.59
C PHE A 122 8.81 -13.59 12.48
N GLN A 123 10.08 -13.66 12.91
CA GLN A 123 10.51 -14.62 13.93
C GLN A 123 9.87 -14.30 15.29
N GLU A 124 9.90 -13.03 15.71
CA GLU A 124 9.24 -12.57 16.94
C GLU A 124 7.71 -12.77 16.87
N GLN A 125 7.10 -12.59 15.69
CA GLN A 125 5.70 -12.89 15.48
C GLN A 125 5.41 -14.38 15.67
N ALA A 126 6.22 -15.27 15.09
CA ALA A 126 6.06 -16.72 15.24
C ALA A 126 6.09 -17.14 16.73
N GLU A 127 7.04 -16.60 17.49
CA GLU A 127 7.13 -16.81 18.94
C GLU A 127 5.89 -16.27 19.66
N ARG A 128 5.47 -15.04 19.34
CA ARG A 128 4.31 -14.37 19.96
C ARG A 128 2.99 -15.09 19.71
N ILE A 129 2.78 -15.65 18.52
CA ILE A 129 1.55 -16.41 18.19
C ILE A 129 1.67 -17.90 18.50
N GLY A 130 2.82 -18.36 18.99
CA GLY A 130 3.03 -19.73 19.46
C GLY A 130 3.10 -20.78 18.36
N VAL A 131 3.65 -20.44 17.19
CA VAL A 131 3.86 -21.39 16.07
C VAL A 131 5.32 -21.78 15.96
N ASP A 132 5.57 -23.04 15.60
CA ASP A 132 6.91 -23.59 15.36
C ASP A 132 7.59 -23.00 14.13
N LYS A 133 6.79 -22.75 13.08
CA LYS A 133 7.21 -22.12 11.84
C LYS A 133 6.09 -21.24 11.33
N LEU A 134 6.41 -19.97 11.06
CA LEU A 134 5.51 -19.05 10.39
C LEU A 134 5.25 -19.55 8.97
N ARG A 135 3.99 -19.75 8.61
CA ARG A 135 3.57 -20.02 7.22
C ARG A 135 2.91 -18.78 6.64
N PHE A 136 2.72 -18.76 5.33
CA PHE A 136 2.08 -17.63 4.63
C PHE A 136 0.69 -17.29 5.18
N TYR A 137 -0.02 -18.27 5.76
CA TYR A 137 -1.32 -18.09 6.41
C TYR A 137 -1.24 -17.63 7.88
N ASP A 138 -0.04 -17.38 8.39
CA ASP A 138 0.20 -16.81 9.72
C ASP A 138 0.70 -15.35 9.65
N GLU A 139 1.14 -14.87 8.48
CA GLU A 139 1.72 -13.52 8.29
C GLU A 139 0.77 -12.39 8.73
N ASP A 140 -0.53 -12.53 8.48
CA ASP A 140 -1.54 -11.48 8.76
C ASP A 140 -2.01 -11.44 10.24
N LEU A 141 -1.71 -12.46 11.05
CA LEU A 141 -2.09 -12.49 12.47
C LEU A 141 -0.90 -12.04 13.34
N VAL A 142 -0.98 -10.81 13.86
CA VAL A 142 0.10 -10.22 14.65
C VAL A 142 0.05 -10.68 16.10
N PHE A 143 -1.14 -10.90 16.66
CA PHE A 143 -1.36 -11.23 18.08
C PHE A 143 -2.23 -12.48 18.27
N PRO A 144 -1.94 -13.33 19.28
CA PRO A 144 -2.65 -14.60 19.47
C PRO A 144 -4.14 -14.43 19.83
N ASP A 145 -4.51 -13.32 20.47
CA ASP A 145 -5.87 -12.95 20.83
C ASP A 145 -6.59 -12.12 19.73
N GLY A 146 -6.00 -12.02 18.54
CA GLY A 146 -6.55 -11.31 17.38
C GLY A 146 -6.01 -9.90 17.20
N ASN A 147 -6.13 -9.32 16.01
CA ASN A 147 -5.65 -7.95 15.74
C ASN A 147 -6.59 -6.88 16.33
N ALA A 148 -6.11 -5.64 16.46
CA ALA A 148 -6.88 -4.52 17.01
C ALA A 148 -7.92 -3.99 16.02
N ASN A 149 -9.11 -4.61 16.02
CA ASN A 149 -10.20 -4.24 15.12
C ASN A 149 -10.95 -2.98 15.57
N PRO A 150 -11.44 -2.13 14.65
CA PRO A 150 -12.25 -0.97 14.97
C PRO A 150 -13.58 -1.37 15.60
N LYS A 151 -14.10 -0.52 16.49
CA LYS A 151 -15.39 -0.69 17.16
C LYS A 151 -16.37 0.37 16.69
N GLY A 152 -17.51 -0.06 16.15
CA GLY A 152 -18.65 0.79 15.84
C GLY A 152 -19.18 0.63 14.41
N THR A 153 -20.29 1.32 14.12
CA THR A 153 -20.84 1.43 12.75
C THR A 153 -20.00 2.39 11.91
N ARG A 154 -20.26 2.42 10.59
CA ARG A 154 -19.66 3.40 9.69
C ARG A 154 -19.83 4.83 10.20
N GLU A 155 -21.05 5.20 10.58
CA GLU A 155 -21.38 6.55 11.05
C GLU A 155 -20.57 6.91 12.29
N GLU A 156 -20.41 5.94 13.21
CA GLU A 156 -19.59 6.12 14.41
C GLU A 156 -18.10 6.27 14.06
N LEU A 157 -17.57 5.49 13.11
CA LEU A 157 -16.18 5.61 12.66
C LEU A 157 -15.92 6.95 11.95
N VAL A 158 -16.85 7.42 11.12
CA VAL A 158 -16.75 8.76 10.48
C VAL A 158 -16.79 9.87 11.53
N GLN A 159 -17.64 9.74 12.55
CA GLN A 159 -17.72 10.72 13.63
C GLN A 159 -16.43 10.75 14.47
N LYS A 160 -15.85 9.59 14.78
CA LYS A 160 -14.53 9.47 15.43
C LYS A 160 -13.42 10.11 14.59
N ALA A 161 -13.45 9.91 13.27
CA ALA A 161 -12.50 10.57 12.36
C ALA A 161 -12.68 12.09 12.34
N LEU A 162 -13.91 12.61 12.38
CA LEU A 162 -14.17 14.04 12.50
C LEU A 162 -13.61 14.63 13.80
N GLU A 163 -13.75 13.92 14.92
CA GLU A 163 -13.18 14.32 16.21
C GLU A 163 -11.66 14.32 16.18
N MET A 164 -11.05 13.25 15.66
CA MET A 164 -9.61 13.15 15.43
C MET A 164 -9.10 14.33 14.60
N TYR A 165 -9.69 14.59 13.42
CA TYR A 165 -9.19 15.63 12.53
C TYR A 165 -9.39 17.05 13.08
N LYS A 166 -10.44 17.28 13.88
CA LYS A 166 -10.58 18.55 14.64
C LYS A 166 -9.53 18.71 15.72
N ALA A 167 -9.10 17.62 16.35
CA ALA A 167 -8.07 17.64 17.38
C ALA A 167 -6.64 17.68 16.81
N MET A 168 -6.45 17.19 15.58
CA MET A 168 -5.15 17.18 14.89
C MET A 168 -4.71 18.57 14.46
N SER A 169 -5.57 19.33 13.78
CA SER A 169 -5.26 20.72 13.40
C SER A 169 -6.52 21.49 12.98
N PRO A 170 -6.48 22.84 12.98
CA PRO A 170 -7.54 23.65 12.41
C PRO A 170 -7.82 23.31 10.93
N GLU A 171 -6.77 23.10 10.12
CA GLU A 171 -6.89 22.80 8.70
C GLU A 171 -7.59 21.46 8.44
N THR A 172 -7.21 20.41 9.17
CA THR A 172 -7.86 19.10 9.04
C THR A 172 -9.29 19.11 9.58
N GLY A 173 -9.56 19.89 10.62
CA GLY A 173 -10.90 20.09 11.15
C GLY A 173 -11.84 20.73 10.12
N GLU A 174 -11.38 21.76 9.42
CA GLU A 174 -12.12 22.39 8.30
C GLU A 174 -12.34 21.40 7.15
N PHE A 175 -11.26 20.75 6.70
CA PHE A 175 -11.28 19.77 5.61
C PHE A 175 -12.27 18.63 5.89
N PHE A 176 -12.19 17.99 7.05
CA PHE A 176 -13.00 16.81 7.30
C PHE A 176 -14.46 17.17 7.59
N SER A 177 -14.71 18.35 8.18
CA SER A 177 -16.07 18.90 8.28
C SER A 177 -16.67 19.12 6.89
N PHE A 178 -15.91 19.69 5.96
CA PHE A 178 -16.34 19.85 4.56
C PHE A 178 -16.67 18.49 3.91
N MET A 179 -15.85 17.47 4.12
CA MET A 179 -16.10 16.12 3.58
C MET A 179 -17.41 15.52 4.10
N VAL A 180 -17.66 15.65 5.42
CA VAL A 180 -18.88 15.12 6.08
C VAL A 180 -20.12 15.87 5.63
N GLU A 181 -20.08 17.20 5.63
CA GLU A 181 -21.22 18.06 5.25
C GLU A 181 -21.66 17.85 3.79
N ASN A 182 -20.75 17.43 2.91
CA ASN A 182 -21.02 17.23 1.49
C ASN A 182 -21.10 15.75 1.08
N GLU A 183 -21.12 14.83 2.05
CA GLU A 183 -21.26 13.37 1.83
C GLU A 183 -20.21 12.80 0.84
N LEU A 184 -18.96 13.27 0.94
CA LEU A 184 -17.88 12.97 -0.03
C LEU A 184 -17.18 11.62 0.23
N PHE A 185 -17.97 10.60 0.57
CA PHE A 185 -17.47 9.26 0.94
C PHE A 185 -18.34 8.12 0.39
N ASP A 186 -17.71 7.06 -0.10
CA ASP A 186 -18.32 5.74 -0.34
C ASP A 186 -17.48 4.62 0.30
N LEU A 187 -17.76 4.29 1.57
CA LEU A 187 -16.87 3.48 2.42
C LEU A 187 -17.25 1.99 2.52
N GLU A 188 -18.53 1.63 2.38
CA GLU A 188 -18.98 0.27 2.70
C GLU A 188 -18.75 -0.75 1.58
N THR A 189 -18.33 -1.96 1.93
CA THR A 189 -18.29 -3.08 0.98
C THR A 189 -19.70 -3.53 0.57
N ARG A 190 -19.90 -3.86 -0.71
CA ARG A 190 -21.17 -4.41 -1.22
C ARG A 190 -20.94 -5.28 -2.47
N PRO A 191 -21.80 -6.29 -2.75
CA PRO A 191 -21.66 -7.13 -3.93
C PRO A 191 -21.52 -6.32 -5.23
N GLY A 192 -20.48 -6.59 -6.01
CA GLY A 192 -20.20 -5.91 -7.27
C GLY A 192 -19.52 -4.53 -7.15
N LYS A 193 -19.17 -4.07 -5.94
CA LYS A 193 -18.36 -2.86 -5.75
C LYS A 193 -16.92 -3.08 -6.24
N HIS A 194 -16.31 -2.02 -6.76
CA HIS A 194 -14.90 -2.04 -7.15
C HIS A 194 -14.01 -2.36 -5.93
N MET A 195 -12.96 -3.15 -6.15
CA MET A 195 -12.00 -3.57 -5.13
C MET A 195 -11.03 -2.45 -4.73
N GLY A 196 -10.64 -2.38 -3.46
CA GLY A 196 -9.61 -1.46 -2.94
C GLY A 196 -10.15 -0.15 -2.38
N GLY A 197 -9.25 0.79 -2.12
CA GLY A 197 -9.54 2.19 -1.81
C GLY A 197 -9.00 3.11 -2.90
N TYR A 198 -9.56 4.31 -3.02
CA TYR A 198 -8.92 5.40 -3.76
C TYR A 198 -9.45 6.76 -3.30
N CYS A 199 -8.63 7.78 -3.52
CA CYS A 199 -9.02 9.17 -3.51
C CYS A 199 -9.10 9.72 -4.95
N THR A 200 -10.08 10.59 -5.20
CA THR A 200 -10.15 11.37 -6.44
C THR A 200 -10.56 12.81 -6.15
N PHE A 201 -10.48 13.66 -7.17
CA PHE A 201 -10.81 15.08 -7.05
C PHE A 201 -11.86 15.47 -8.10
N LEU A 202 -12.87 16.23 -7.67
CA LEU A 202 -13.95 16.78 -8.50
C LEU A 202 -13.64 18.26 -8.80
N PRO A 203 -12.99 18.60 -9.94
CA PRO A 203 -12.38 19.91 -10.11
C PRO A 203 -13.40 21.06 -10.11
N SER A 204 -14.56 20.83 -10.72
CA SER A 204 -15.66 21.82 -10.75
C SER A 204 -16.21 22.19 -9.38
N TYR A 205 -16.06 21.29 -8.39
CA TYR A 205 -16.56 21.47 -7.03
C TYR A 205 -15.44 21.75 -6.02
N LYS A 206 -14.17 21.69 -6.47
CA LYS A 206 -12.98 21.75 -5.60
C LYS A 206 -13.07 20.79 -4.41
N ALA A 207 -13.60 19.60 -4.67
CA ALA A 207 -13.98 18.63 -3.66
C ALA A 207 -13.22 17.32 -3.89
N PRO A 208 -12.45 16.82 -2.91
CA PRO A 208 -11.95 15.45 -2.95
C PRO A 208 -13.09 14.47 -2.63
N PHE A 209 -12.89 13.20 -2.95
CA PHE A 209 -13.83 12.12 -2.68
C PHE A 209 -13.07 10.86 -2.26
N ILE A 210 -13.52 10.22 -1.19
CA ILE A 210 -12.89 9.01 -0.65
C ILE A 210 -13.77 7.79 -0.95
N PHE A 211 -13.16 6.76 -1.52
CA PHE A 211 -13.76 5.46 -1.77
C PHE A 211 -12.97 4.40 -1.01
N SER A 212 -13.66 3.51 -0.29
CA SER A 212 -13.03 2.38 0.40
C SER A 212 -13.97 1.17 0.50
N ASN A 213 -13.53 0.08 1.14
CA ASN A 213 -14.31 -1.14 1.35
C ASN A 213 -14.19 -1.63 2.80
N PHE A 214 -14.88 -0.97 3.72
CA PHE A 214 -14.88 -1.33 5.14
C PHE A 214 -15.40 -2.75 5.36
N ASN A 215 -14.67 -3.53 6.17
CA ASN A 215 -14.95 -4.95 6.44
C ASN A 215 -14.77 -5.32 7.93
N GLY A 216 -14.59 -4.36 8.82
CA GLY A 216 -14.47 -4.54 10.27
C GLY A 216 -13.09 -4.99 10.75
N THR A 217 -12.06 -4.84 9.93
CA THR A 217 -10.67 -5.16 10.26
C THR A 217 -9.87 -3.87 10.52
N PRO A 218 -8.61 -3.94 11.01
CA PRO A 218 -7.79 -2.74 11.22
C PRO A 218 -7.61 -1.93 9.93
N ALA A 219 -7.66 -2.61 8.77
CA ALA A 219 -7.58 -2.03 7.44
C ALA A 219 -8.63 -0.94 7.17
N ASP A 220 -9.76 -0.92 7.90
CA ASP A 220 -10.76 0.14 7.77
C ASP A 220 -10.23 1.49 8.27
N VAL A 221 -9.44 1.48 9.34
CA VAL A 221 -8.77 2.68 9.88
C VAL A 221 -7.60 3.06 8.98
N ASP A 222 -6.83 2.06 8.53
CA ASP A 222 -5.67 2.25 7.64
C ASP A 222 -6.13 2.94 6.34
N VAL A 223 -7.12 2.39 5.64
CA VAL A 223 -7.60 2.98 4.38
C VAL A 223 -8.27 4.33 4.60
N LEU A 224 -8.97 4.54 5.72
CA LEU A 224 -9.60 5.84 5.99
C LEU A 224 -8.55 6.94 6.17
N THR A 225 -7.50 6.67 6.93
CA THR A 225 -6.42 7.64 7.19
C THR A 225 -5.55 7.85 5.95
N HIS A 226 -5.21 6.78 5.23
CA HIS A 226 -4.51 6.82 3.94
C HIS A 226 -5.22 7.72 2.92
N GLU A 227 -6.48 7.41 2.60
CA GLU A 227 -7.23 8.16 1.59
C GLU A 227 -7.58 9.58 2.04
N ALA A 228 -7.71 9.80 3.35
CA ALA A 228 -7.87 11.13 3.91
C ALA A 228 -6.59 11.98 3.81
N GLY A 229 -5.40 11.38 3.82
CA GLY A 229 -4.14 12.08 3.53
C GLY A 229 -4.10 12.62 2.09
N HIS A 230 -4.47 11.79 1.10
CA HIS A 230 -4.66 12.24 -0.29
C HIS A 230 -5.75 13.32 -0.40
N ALA A 231 -6.91 13.10 0.21
CA ALA A 231 -8.02 14.04 0.16
C ALA A 231 -7.65 15.39 0.81
N PHE A 232 -6.90 15.37 1.90
CA PHE A 232 -6.44 16.57 2.58
C PHE A 232 -5.46 17.36 1.72
N GLU A 233 -4.49 16.70 1.08
CA GLU A 233 -3.59 17.38 0.14
C GLU A 233 -4.37 18.01 -1.01
N ALA A 234 -5.26 17.27 -1.68
CA ALA A 234 -6.06 17.83 -2.75
C ALA A 234 -6.97 18.99 -2.28
N TYR A 235 -7.54 18.89 -1.08
CA TYR A 235 -8.36 19.95 -0.47
C TYR A 235 -7.56 21.24 -0.29
N VAL A 236 -6.37 21.14 0.31
CA VAL A 236 -5.52 22.29 0.64
C VAL A 236 -4.85 22.84 -0.61
N CYS A 237 -4.31 21.99 -1.47
CA CYS A 237 -3.63 22.38 -2.71
C CYS A 237 -4.57 23.13 -3.66
N SER A 238 -5.80 22.64 -3.87
CA SER A 238 -6.80 23.31 -4.74
C SER A 238 -7.24 24.71 -4.27
N ARG A 239 -6.90 25.09 -3.04
CA ARG A 239 -7.16 26.39 -2.43
C ARG A 239 -5.92 27.28 -2.34
N THR A 240 -4.73 26.73 -2.52
CA THR A 240 -3.46 27.44 -2.32
C THR A 240 -2.64 27.58 -3.59
N GLN A 241 -2.77 26.65 -4.55
CA GLN A 241 -2.09 26.71 -5.83
C GLN A 241 -2.90 27.46 -6.90
N PRO A 242 -2.22 28.16 -7.84
CA PRO A 242 -2.90 28.95 -8.88
C PRO A 242 -3.48 28.09 -10.00
N LEU A 243 -3.02 26.85 -10.17
CA LEU A 243 -3.41 25.94 -11.26
C LEU A 243 -3.95 24.63 -10.68
N LEU A 244 -5.03 24.13 -11.27
CA LEU A 244 -5.60 22.82 -10.89
C LEU A 244 -4.66 21.66 -11.23
N ASP A 245 -3.79 21.81 -12.22
CA ASP A 245 -2.78 20.80 -12.58
C ASP A 245 -1.75 20.57 -11.46
N PHE A 246 -1.65 21.47 -10.47
CA PHE A 246 -0.81 21.27 -9.29
C PHE A 246 -1.53 20.58 -8.14
N VAL A 247 -2.83 20.26 -8.25
CA VAL A 247 -3.59 19.59 -7.17
C VAL A 247 -2.96 18.28 -6.76
N TRP A 248 -2.40 17.54 -7.72
CA TRP A 248 -1.70 16.28 -7.49
C TRP A 248 -0.25 16.39 -7.96
N SER A 249 0.65 15.72 -7.26
CA SER A 249 2.05 15.56 -7.66
C SER A 249 2.28 14.22 -8.38
N THR A 250 3.54 13.83 -8.59
CA THR A 250 3.89 12.46 -8.96
C THR A 250 3.46 11.49 -7.86
N SER A 251 3.20 10.24 -8.22
CA SER A 251 2.54 9.30 -7.32
C SER A 251 3.35 9.06 -6.04
N GLU A 252 4.68 9.01 -6.12
CA GLU A 252 5.56 8.85 -4.98
C GLU A 252 5.52 10.01 -3.98
N ILE A 253 5.13 11.23 -4.39
CA ILE A 253 4.84 12.32 -3.45
C ILE A 253 3.41 12.18 -2.92
N ASN A 254 2.45 11.82 -3.78
CA ASN A 254 1.07 11.66 -3.36
C ASN A 254 0.97 10.63 -2.24
N GLU A 255 1.74 9.54 -2.34
CA GLU A 255 1.82 8.50 -1.31
C GLU A 255 2.51 8.98 -0.01
N ILE A 256 3.37 10.00 -0.05
CA ILE A 256 3.90 10.60 1.18
C ILE A 256 2.75 11.24 1.97
N HIS A 257 1.82 11.91 1.29
CA HIS A 257 0.67 12.53 1.96
C HIS A 257 -0.19 11.48 2.68
N SER A 258 -0.58 10.41 1.96
CA SER A 258 -1.44 9.35 2.49
C SER A 258 -0.76 8.57 3.62
N MET A 259 0.44 8.02 3.37
CA MET A 259 1.13 7.17 4.34
C MET A 259 1.61 7.94 5.58
N SER A 260 1.96 9.23 5.45
CA SER A 260 2.31 10.03 6.63
C SER A 260 1.08 10.33 7.49
N MET A 261 -0.10 10.53 6.88
CA MET A 261 -1.35 10.78 7.61
C MET A 261 -1.72 9.60 8.51
N GLU A 262 -1.45 8.36 8.09
CA GLU A 262 -1.62 7.16 8.91
C GLU A 262 -0.85 7.28 10.24
N HIS A 263 0.39 7.77 10.20
CA HIS A 263 1.22 7.97 11.39
C HIS A 263 0.79 9.19 12.22
N PHE A 264 0.37 10.30 11.60
CA PHE A 264 -0.18 11.45 12.32
C PHE A 264 -1.49 11.10 13.07
N ALA A 265 -2.20 10.05 12.65
CA ALA A 265 -3.38 9.54 13.35
C ALA A 265 -3.05 8.73 14.63
N TYR A 266 -1.79 8.33 14.85
CA TYR A 266 -1.40 7.48 15.99
C TYR A 266 -1.76 8.02 17.38
N PRO A 267 -1.78 9.34 17.65
CA PRO A 267 -2.26 9.83 18.94
C PRO A 267 -3.75 9.55 19.20
N TYR A 268 -4.55 9.31 18.14
CA TYR A 268 -6.02 9.31 18.20
C TYR A 268 -6.67 7.93 17.97
N ILE A 269 -5.88 6.92 17.57
CA ILE A 269 -6.35 5.55 17.28
C ILE A 269 -7.18 4.93 18.42
N GLY A 270 -6.90 5.28 19.69
CA GLY A 270 -7.70 4.79 20.83
C GLY A 270 -9.20 5.07 20.69
N GLY A 271 -9.59 6.14 19.99
CA GLY A 271 -10.99 6.42 19.66
C GLY A 271 -11.63 5.37 18.75
N PHE A 272 -10.87 4.73 17.85
CA PHE A 272 -11.36 3.75 16.88
C PHE A 272 -11.39 2.33 17.46
N VAL A 273 -10.31 1.88 18.10
CA VAL A 273 -10.14 0.48 18.55
C VAL A 273 -10.34 0.28 20.07
N GLY A 274 -10.52 1.38 20.82
CA GLY A 274 -10.47 1.40 22.28
C GLY A 274 -9.05 1.66 22.79
N GLU A 275 -8.90 2.44 23.85
CA GLU A 275 -7.60 2.80 24.43
C GLU A 275 -6.78 1.57 24.84
N GLU A 276 -7.45 0.50 25.30
CA GLU A 276 -6.82 -0.76 25.66
C GLU A 276 -6.16 -1.50 24.48
N ASN A 277 -6.58 -1.21 23.24
CA ASN A 277 -6.02 -1.79 22.02
C ASN A 277 -5.18 -0.79 21.22
N ALA A 278 -5.00 0.44 21.69
CA ALA A 278 -4.37 1.49 20.90
C ALA A 278 -2.89 1.17 20.60
N ASP A 279 -2.12 0.72 21.58
CA ASP A 279 -0.71 0.32 21.36
C ASP A 279 -0.61 -0.97 20.53
N LYS A 280 -1.59 -1.87 20.66
CA LYS A 280 -1.68 -3.10 19.86
C LYS A 280 -1.89 -2.77 18.38
N TYR A 281 -2.75 -1.80 18.07
CA TYR A 281 -2.92 -1.29 16.72
C TYR A 281 -1.66 -0.59 16.22
N ARG A 282 -1.07 0.35 16.99
CA ARG A 282 0.14 1.09 16.59
C ARG A 282 1.28 0.13 16.25
N TYR A 283 1.51 -0.88 17.08
CA TYR A 283 2.52 -1.91 16.83
C TYR A 283 2.18 -2.71 15.56
N GLY A 284 0.97 -3.24 15.45
CA GLY A 284 0.55 -4.02 14.28
C GLY A 284 0.64 -3.24 12.97
N HIS A 285 0.19 -1.99 12.98
CA HIS A 285 0.29 -1.09 11.84
C HIS A 285 1.74 -0.78 11.47
N LEU A 286 2.60 -0.47 12.45
CA LEU A 286 4.00 -0.14 12.18
C LEU A 286 4.77 -1.36 11.65
N VAL A 287 4.51 -2.56 12.19
CA VAL A 287 5.02 -3.83 11.65
C VAL A 287 4.53 -4.05 10.22
N GLY A 288 3.24 -3.87 9.96
CA GLY A 288 2.67 -3.99 8.60
C GLY A 288 3.28 -3.01 7.60
N ALA A 289 3.47 -1.75 8.02
CA ALA A 289 4.04 -0.69 7.18
C ALA A 289 5.51 -0.99 6.81
N VAL A 290 6.33 -1.53 7.72
CA VAL A 290 7.72 -1.87 7.40
C VAL A 290 7.84 -3.18 6.61
N THR A 291 7.06 -4.19 6.99
CA THR A 291 7.11 -5.53 6.36
C THR A 291 6.51 -5.56 4.95
N CYS A 292 5.71 -4.56 4.56
CA CYS A 292 5.23 -4.45 3.19
C CYS A 292 6.30 -3.91 2.22
N ILE A 293 7.30 -3.16 2.67
CA ILE A 293 8.29 -2.51 1.77
C ILE A 293 9.08 -3.52 0.93
N PRO A 294 9.61 -4.64 1.47
CA PRO A 294 10.27 -5.66 0.65
C PRO A 294 9.37 -6.23 -0.45
N TYR A 295 8.08 -6.40 -0.15
CA TYR A 295 7.10 -6.83 -1.15
C TYR A 295 6.90 -5.77 -2.24
N LEU A 296 6.87 -4.49 -1.88
CA LEU A 296 6.71 -3.39 -2.84
C LEU A 296 7.87 -3.35 -3.85
N VAL A 297 9.12 -3.48 -3.38
CA VAL A 297 10.29 -3.51 -4.25
C VAL A 297 10.42 -4.80 -5.05
N ALA A 298 9.93 -5.94 -4.52
CA ALA A 298 9.84 -7.20 -5.28
C ALA A 298 8.93 -7.04 -6.51
N VAL A 299 7.79 -6.36 -6.36
CA VAL A 299 6.87 -6.06 -7.48
C VAL A 299 7.50 -5.11 -8.50
N ASP A 300 8.27 -4.12 -8.06
CA ASP A 300 9.02 -3.24 -8.97
C ASP A 300 10.07 -4.02 -9.76
N GLU A 301 10.91 -4.81 -9.08
CA GLU A 301 11.95 -5.61 -9.73
C GLU A 301 11.37 -6.63 -10.71
N PHE A 302 10.25 -7.25 -10.35
CA PHE A 302 9.54 -8.16 -11.24
C PHE A 302 9.17 -7.49 -12.56
N GLN A 303 8.67 -6.24 -12.51
CA GLN A 303 8.32 -5.50 -13.71
C GLN A 303 9.55 -5.13 -14.54
N HIS A 304 10.67 -4.74 -13.92
CA HIS A 304 11.93 -4.54 -14.64
C HIS A 304 12.33 -5.81 -15.40
N ARG A 305 12.40 -6.97 -14.72
CA ARG A 305 12.80 -8.24 -15.35
C ARG A 305 11.85 -8.66 -16.49
N VAL A 306 10.55 -8.41 -16.35
CA VAL A 306 9.56 -8.70 -17.40
C VAL A 306 9.75 -7.78 -18.61
N PHE A 307 9.98 -6.48 -18.42
CA PHE A 307 10.09 -5.54 -19.54
C PHE A 307 11.48 -5.49 -20.18
N GLU A 308 12.53 -5.92 -19.47
CA GLU A 308 13.85 -6.23 -20.03
C GLU A 308 13.80 -7.46 -20.94
N ASN A 309 12.96 -8.45 -20.62
CA ASN A 309 12.72 -9.62 -21.47
C ASN A 309 11.22 -9.82 -21.77
N PRO A 310 10.66 -9.02 -22.69
CA PRO A 310 9.22 -9.02 -22.96
C PRO A 310 8.70 -10.28 -23.66
N THR A 311 9.59 -11.22 -23.99
CA THR A 311 9.25 -12.50 -24.63
C THR A 311 9.12 -13.67 -23.67
N MET A 312 9.31 -13.45 -22.36
CA MET A 312 9.10 -14.47 -21.33
C MET A 312 7.73 -15.12 -21.45
N SER A 313 7.69 -16.44 -21.34
CA SER A 313 6.42 -17.17 -21.18
C SER A 313 5.80 -16.90 -19.82
N ALA A 314 4.50 -17.17 -19.66
CA ALA A 314 3.83 -17.11 -18.37
C ALA A 314 4.57 -17.89 -17.27
N LYS A 315 5.02 -19.13 -17.59
CA LYS A 315 5.79 -19.97 -16.67
C LYS A 315 7.12 -19.32 -16.27
N ASP A 316 7.84 -18.72 -17.21
CA ASP A 316 9.10 -18.04 -16.91
C ASP A 316 8.88 -16.84 -16.00
N ARG A 317 7.80 -16.08 -16.19
CA ARG A 317 7.46 -14.95 -15.30
C ARG A 317 7.15 -15.42 -13.88
N ARG A 318 6.39 -16.50 -13.70
CA ARG A 318 6.14 -17.07 -12.38
C ARG A 318 7.44 -17.53 -11.70
N ALA A 319 8.32 -18.21 -12.44
CA ALA A 319 9.64 -18.60 -11.93
C ALA A 319 10.54 -17.41 -11.58
N VAL A 320 10.47 -16.31 -12.35
CA VAL A 320 11.16 -15.06 -12.02
C VAL A 320 10.61 -14.45 -10.74
N TRP A 321 9.29 -14.39 -10.59
CA TRP A 321 8.65 -13.90 -9.38
C TRP A 321 9.08 -14.68 -8.14
N HIS A 322 9.03 -16.02 -8.20
CA HIS A 322 9.44 -16.86 -7.06
C HIS A 322 10.88 -16.58 -6.62
N LYS A 323 11.83 -16.44 -7.56
CA LYS A 323 13.22 -16.07 -7.25
C LYS A 323 13.36 -14.69 -6.62
N ILE A 324 12.47 -13.76 -6.94
CA ILE A 324 12.47 -12.43 -6.33
C ILE A 324 11.91 -12.53 -4.89
N GLU A 325 10.91 -13.37 -4.65
CA GLU A 325 10.41 -13.62 -3.29
C GLU A 325 11.50 -14.24 -2.40
N GLU A 326 12.33 -15.15 -2.91
CA GLU A 326 13.46 -15.69 -2.14
C GLU A 326 14.46 -14.61 -1.70
N ILE A 327 14.58 -13.50 -2.44
CA ILE A 327 15.46 -12.37 -2.12
C ILE A 327 14.82 -11.45 -1.09
N TYR A 328 13.57 -11.05 -1.33
CA TYR A 328 12.92 -9.96 -0.57
C TYR A 328 12.01 -10.45 0.56
N LEU A 329 11.53 -11.69 0.50
CA LEU A 329 10.58 -12.29 1.43
C LEU A 329 11.09 -13.66 1.94
N PRO A 330 12.36 -13.80 2.38
CA PRO A 330 12.97 -15.09 2.69
C PRO A 330 12.32 -15.84 3.87
N TRP A 331 11.49 -15.16 4.67
CA TRP A 331 10.68 -15.77 5.74
C TRP A 331 9.45 -16.52 5.22
N ARG A 332 8.99 -16.22 4.00
CA ARG A 332 7.72 -16.72 3.47
C ARG A 332 7.81 -18.21 3.19
N ASP A 333 6.82 -18.94 3.69
CA ASP A 333 6.70 -20.38 3.53
C ASP A 333 5.27 -20.74 3.10
N TYR A 334 5.13 -21.26 1.88
CA TYR A 334 3.83 -21.58 1.30
C TYR A 334 3.25 -22.93 1.73
N ASP A 335 3.88 -23.61 2.68
CA ASP A 335 3.46 -24.90 3.23
C ASP A 335 3.21 -25.96 2.14
N GLY A 336 4.02 -25.94 1.07
CA GLY A 336 3.92 -26.86 -0.05
C GLY A 336 2.76 -26.59 -1.02
N ASN A 337 2.13 -25.40 -0.96
CA ASN A 337 1.13 -25.00 -1.95
C ASN A 337 1.76 -24.85 -3.33
N GLN A 338 1.54 -25.84 -4.21
CA GLN A 338 2.21 -25.91 -5.52
C GLN A 338 2.03 -24.63 -6.37
N PHE A 339 0.82 -24.06 -6.44
CA PHE A 339 0.57 -22.87 -7.24
C PHE A 339 1.39 -21.66 -6.78
N LEU A 340 1.53 -21.48 -5.46
CA LEU A 340 2.31 -20.38 -4.89
C LEU A 340 3.82 -20.63 -4.96
N GLU A 341 4.27 -21.87 -4.70
CA GLU A 341 5.68 -22.29 -4.86
C GLU A 341 6.15 -22.19 -6.32
N GLU A 342 5.25 -22.31 -7.29
CA GLU A 342 5.58 -22.06 -8.70
C GLU A 342 5.62 -20.57 -9.07
N GLY A 343 5.35 -19.67 -8.12
CA GLY A 343 5.36 -18.21 -8.29
C GLY A 343 4.03 -17.62 -8.74
N GLY A 344 2.91 -18.22 -8.33
CA GLY A 344 1.56 -17.73 -8.63
C GLY A 344 1.15 -16.46 -7.89
N PHE A 345 1.90 -16.02 -6.88
CA PHE A 345 1.46 -14.97 -5.96
C PHE A 345 1.34 -13.57 -6.59
N TRP A 346 2.18 -13.18 -7.56
CA TRP A 346 2.15 -11.82 -8.12
C TRP A 346 0.83 -11.47 -8.82
N MET A 347 0.15 -12.45 -9.42
CA MET A 347 -0.98 -12.18 -10.33
C MET A 347 -2.22 -11.63 -9.63
N GLN A 348 -2.32 -11.77 -8.31
CA GLN A 348 -3.37 -11.14 -7.51
C GLN A 348 -3.24 -9.61 -7.43
N LYS A 349 -2.06 -9.03 -7.70
CA LYS A 349 -1.89 -7.58 -7.63
C LYS A 349 -2.32 -6.88 -8.90
N GLN A 350 -3.47 -6.22 -8.77
CA GLN A 350 -4.06 -5.42 -9.85
C GLN A 350 -3.11 -4.36 -10.42
N HIS A 351 -2.25 -3.76 -9.61
CA HIS A 351 -1.38 -2.67 -10.03
C HIS A 351 -0.38 -3.08 -11.11
N ILE A 352 0.09 -4.33 -11.10
CA ILE A 352 0.96 -4.87 -12.16
C ILE A 352 0.25 -4.82 -13.53
N PHE A 353 -1.06 -5.07 -13.53
CA PHE A 353 -1.90 -5.04 -14.72
C PHE A 353 -2.35 -3.62 -15.08
N LEU A 354 -2.79 -2.84 -14.11
CA LEU A 354 -3.45 -1.55 -14.33
C LEU A 354 -2.49 -0.35 -14.37
N TYR A 355 -1.47 -0.35 -13.50
CA TYR A 355 -0.62 0.80 -13.22
C TYR A 355 0.86 0.36 -13.17
N PRO A 356 1.47 0.05 -14.33
CA PRO A 356 2.81 -0.51 -14.34
C PRO A 356 3.82 0.45 -13.72
N PHE A 357 4.80 -0.11 -13.01
CA PHE A 357 5.85 0.58 -12.25
C PHE A 357 5.36 1.50 -11.11
N TYR A 358 4.11 1.39 -10.65
CA TYR A 358 3.59 2.20 -9.53
C TYR A 358 4.03 1.71 -8.12
N TYR A 359 4.52 0.48 -7.98
CA TYR A 359 4.75 -0.09 -6.64
C TYR A 359 5.97 0.48 -5.92
N ILE A 360 6.97 0.93 -6.67
CA ILE A 360 8.15 1.59 -6.10
C ILE A 360 7.78 2.91 -5.42
N ASP A 361 6.72 3.58 -5.90
CA ASP A 361 6.23 4.86 -5.40
C ASP A 361 5.78 4.74 -3.94
N TYR A 362 5.06 3.66 -3.61
CA TYR A 362 4.69 3.32 -2.22
C TYR A 362 5.92 3.03 -1.35
N ALA A 363 6.92 2.34 -1.88
CA ALA A 363 8.12 1.99 -1.10
C ALA A 363 8.95 3.23 -0.75
N LEU A 364 9.13 4.13 -1.73
CA LEU A 364 9.79 5.43 -1.55
C LEU A 364 9.02 6.30 -0.56
N ALA A 365 7.70 6.35 -0.71
CA ALA A 365 6.84 7.10 0.18
C ALA A 365 6.82 6.55 1.61
N GLY A 366 6.84 5.23 1.80
CA GLY A 366 6.92 4.61 3.13
C GLY A 366 8.16 5.03 3.90
N VAL A 367 9.33 5.09 3.24
CA VAL A 367 10.57 5.59 3.86
C VAL A 367 10.42 7.06 4.27
N CYS A 368 9.79 7.89 3.45
CA CYS A 368 9.49 9.29 3.78
C CYS A 368 8.44 9.44 4.91
N ALA A 369 7.42 8.57 4.94
CA ALA A 369 6.40 8.55 5.98
C ALA A 369 6.99 8.19 7.35
N PHE A 370 7.93 7.25 7.38
CA PHE A 370 8.68 6.95 8.61
C PHE A 370 9.56 8.11 9.09
N GLN A 371 10.11 8.93 8.18
CA GLN A 371 10.81 10.15 8.58
C GLN A 371 9.85 11.16 9.22
N PHE A 372 8.64 11.34 8.67
CA PHE A 372 7.61 12.14 9.33
C PHE A 372 7.20 11.56 10.68
N TYR A 373 7.03 10.25 10.79
CA TYR A 373 6.75 9.59 12.07
C TYR A 373 7.87 9.82 13.10
N ALA A 374 9.14 9.75 12.68
CA ALA A 374 10.28 10.06 13.55
C ALA A 374 10.31 11.53 14.00
N LYS A 375 9.84 12.46 13.16
CA LYS A 375 9.69 13.89 13.49
C LYS A 375 8.52 14.10 14.46
N GLU A 376 7.37 13.48 14.19
CA GLU A 376 6.15 13.56 15.00
C GLU A 376 6.39 13.06 16.43
N ARG A 377 7.16 11.97 16.60
CA ARG A 377 7.56 11.45 17.91
C ARG A 377 8.43 12.43 18.72
N LYS A 378 9.07 13.41 18.07
CA LYS A 378 9.96 14.39 18.71
C LYS A 378 9.27 15.72 18.97
N ASP A 379 8.58 16.24 17.96
CA ASP A 379 7.89 17.52 18.01
C ASP A 379 6.76 17.59 16.97
N HIS A 380 5.52 17.53 17.47
CA HIS A 380 4.32 17.56 16.64
C HIS A 380 4.22 18.86 15.82
N GLU A 381 4.48 20.02 16.44
CA GLU A 381 4.27 21.31 15.77
C GLU A 381 5.19 21.45 14.54
N SER A 382 6.49 21.13 14.68
CA SER A 382 7.41 21.16 13.54
C SER A 382 7.12 20.08 12.50
N ALA A 383 6.76 18.87 12.92
CA ALA A 383 6.45 17.77 11.99
C ALA A 383 5.22 18.09 11.14
N TRP A 384 4.14 18.55 11.79
CA TRP A 384 2.91 18.96 11.12
C TRP A 384 3.11 20.17 10.22
N ALA A 385 3.89 21.18 10.64
CA ALA A 385 4.18 22.34 9.81
C ALA A 385 4.93 21.98 8.52
N ASP A 386 5.83 21.00 8.58
CA ASP A 386 6.54 20.48 7.42
C ASP A 386 5.62 19.66 6.49
N TYR A 387 4.76 18.81 7.06
CA TYR A 387 3.75 18.04 6.33
C TYR A 387 2.74 18.95 5.61
N LEU A 388 2.16 19.91 6.33
CA LEU A 388 1.20 20.86 5.77
C LEU A 388 1.83 21.72 4.66
N ARG A 389 3.12 22.06 4.78
CA ARG A 389 3.85 22.78 3.74
C ARG A 389 4.00 21.93 2.46
N LEU A 390 4.22 20.63 2.60
CA LEU A 390 4.22 19.69 1.48
C LEU A 390 2.83 19.60 0.83
N CYS A 391 1.76 19.39 1.61
CA CYS A 391 0.38 19.34 1.10
C CYS A 391 -0.02 20.63 0.34
N LYS A 392 0.41 21.81 0.82
CA LYS A 392 0.16 23.10 0.16
C LYS A 392 0.91 23.23 -1.18
N ALA A 393 2.00 22.50 -1.36
CA ALA A 393 2.80 22.57 -2.59
C ALA A 393 2.20 21.74 -3.71
N GLY A 394 1.51 20.62 -3.40
CA GLY A 394 1.01 19.67 -4.38
C GLY A 394 2.07 19.32 -5.44
N GLY A 395 1.68 19.31 -6.71
CA GLY A 395 2.55 19.08 -7.86
C GLY A 395 3.32 20.29 -8.38
N SER A 396 3.50 21.36 -7.59
CA SER A 396 4.13 22.61 -8.06
C SER A 396 5.66 22.56 -8.25
N LYS A 397 6.32 21.46 -7.87
CA LYS A 397 7.78 21.27 -7.88
C LYS A 397 8.16 19.83 -8.24
N GLY A 398 9.43 19.62 -8.58
CA GLY A 398 10.00 18.28 -8.79
C GLY A 398 10.11 17.48 -7.48
N TYR A 399 10.35 16.18 -7.60
CA TYR A 399 10.39 15.22 -6.50
C TYR A 399 11.39 15.63 -5.42
N PHE A 400 12.65 15.88 -5.78
CA PHE A 400 13.69 16.23 -4.81
C PHE A 400 13.47 17.60 -4.15
N ASP A 401 12.92 18.56 -4.90
CA ASP A 401 12.58 19.87 -4.35
C ASP A 401 11.43 19.79 -3.34
N LEU A 402 10.47 18.89 -3.54
CA LEU A 402 9.38 18.64 -2.59
C LEU A 402 9.87 17.94 -1.33
N LEU A 403 10.76 16.95 -1.44
CA LEU A 403 11.40 16.33 -0.26
C LEU A 403 12.16 17.38 0.56
N LYS A 404 12.97 18.21 -0.11
CA LYS A 404 13.68 19.31 0.55
C LYS A 404 12.73 20.32 1.18
N LEU A 405 11.63 20.66 0.51
CA LEU A 405 10.60 21.55 1.05
C LEU A 405 10.00 20.98 2.34
N ALA A 406 9.81 19.67 2.42
CA ALA A 406 9.28 18.96 3.58
C ALA A 406 10.33 18.65 4.68
N ASN A 407 11.59 19.07 4.47
CA ASN A 407 12.73 18.68 5.30
C ASN A 407 12.81 17.15 5.49
N LEU A 408 12.75 16.42 4.38
CA LEU A 408 12.93 14.97 4.30
C LEU A 408 14.23 14.65 3.56
N ASP A 409 14.93 13.63 4.03
CA ASP A 409 16.09 13.05 3.35
C ASP A 409 15.63 12.26 2.12
N ASN A 410 16.42 12.33 1.05
CA ASN A 410 16.16 11.63 -0.19
C ASN A 410 16.37 10.10 -0.01
N PRO A 411 15.36 9.24 -0.28
CA PRO A 411 15.48 7.79 -0.11
C PRO A 411 16.52 7.13 -1.03
N PHE A 412 16.94 7.79 -2.11
CA PHE A 412 18.01 7.28 -2.99
C PHE A 412 19.42 7.54 -2.47
N GLU A 413 19.59 8.44 -1.49
CA GLU A 413 20.90 8.71 -0.91
C GLU A 413 21.33 7.56 0.02
N PRO A 414 22.63 7.22 0.06
CA PRO A 414 23.16 6.24 1.00
C PRO A 414 22.78 6.58 2.45
N ASP A 415 22.62 5.55 3.27
CA ASP A 415 22.28 5.61 4.70
C ASP A 415 20.87 6.14 5.04
N THR A 416 20.11 6.70 4.10
CA THR A 416 18.75 7.20 4.40
C THR A 416 17.84 6.07 4.89
N VAL A 417 17.86 4.92 4.20
CA VAL A 417 17.04 3.76 4.59
C VAL A 417 17.49 3.21 5.96
N GLY A 418 18.80 3.07 6.20
CA GLY A 418 19.32 2.58 7.48
C GLY A 418 18.95 3.48 8.68
N LYS A 419 18.99 4.80 8.52
CA LYS A 419 18.53 5.75 9.56
C LYS A 419 17.04 5.56 9.89
N VAL A 420 16.23 5.37 8.85
CA VAL A 420 14.79 5.15 8.99
C VAL A 420 14.51 3.82 9.69
N VAL A 421 15.16 2.74 9.27
CA VAL A 421 15.08 1.41 9.90
C VAL A 421 15.37 1.50 11.40
N LYS A 422 16.46 2.17 11.77
CA LYS A 422 16.80 2.37 13.19
C LYS A 422 15.70 3.09 13.96
N SER A 423 15.15 4.18 13.40
CA SER A 423 14.07 4.92 14.07
C SER A 423 12.77 4.12 14.20
N VAL A 424 12.48 3.24 13.24
CA VAL A 424 11.32 2.34 13.27
C VAL A 424 11.53 1.25 14.30
N GLU A 425 12.71 0.64 14.37
CA GLU A 425 13.07 -0.37 15.37
C GLU A 425 12.95 0.19 16.79
N GLU A 426 13.48 1.39 17.06
CA GLU A 426 13.32 2.07 18.35
C GLU A 426 11.84 2.29 18.73
N ALA A 427 10.99 2.66 17.76
CA ALA A 427 9.56 2.84 18.00
C ALA A 427 8.84 1.51 18.26
N LEU A 428 9.21 0.45 17.54
CA LEU A 428 8.67 -0.89 17.73
C LEU A 428 9.03 -1.45 19.10
N ASP A 429 10.27 -1.28 19.55
CA ASP A 429 10.73 -1.68 20.88
C ASP A 429 9.95 -0.96 21.99
N GLU A 430 9.74 0.36 21.86
CA GLU A 430 8.95 1.16 22.80
C GLU A 430 7.48 0.75 22.86
N LEU A 431 6.88 0.41 21.71
CA LEU A 431 5.50 -0.08 21.64
C LEU A 431 5.39 -1.49 22.21
N HIS A 432 6.34 -2.37 21.89
CA HIS A 432 6.37 -3.73 22.39
C HIS A 432 6.49 -3.79 23.91
N ALA A 433 7.27 -2.89 24.52
CA ALA A 433 7.40 -2.80 25.98
C ALA A 433 6.10 -2.45 26.73
N LYS A 434 5.04 -2.00 26.03
CA LYS A 434 3.73 -1.66 26.60
C LYS A 434 2.68 -2.76 26.40
N LEU A 435 2.98 -3.75 25.56
CA LEU A 435 2.12 -4.90 25.23
C LEU A 435 2.43 -6.07 26.18
#